data_AF-A0A2M7KTV2-F1
#
_entry.id   AF-A0A2M7KTV2-F1
#
_cell.length_a   1.000
_cell.length_b   1.000
_cell.length_c   1.000
_cell.angle_alpha   90.00
_cell.angle_beta   90.00
_cell.angle_gamma   90.00
#
_symmetry.space_group_name_H-M   'P 1'
#
loop_
_entity.id
_entity.type
_entity.pdbx_description
1 polymer ?
#
loop_
_entity_poly.entity_id
_entity_poly.type
_entity_poly.pdbx_seq_one_letter_code
_entity_poly.pdbx_strand_id
1 'polypeptide(L)'
;MGSEPADRGKPVDATTDSTRSVLAEVARLAFPMVLASASATLMHFVDVLLVSKLGTTDLAAVMPAGILVFCFIALASGASSCVNTFVSQSFGKEDFRACSAYAWQNTFVALILGAGVLPL
;
A
#
# COMPACT_ATOMS: atom_id res chain seq x y z
N MET A 1 -17.60 -61.66 -14.87
CA MET A 1 -18.79 -61.47 -14.02
C MET A 1 -18.27 -61.05 -12.65
N GLY A 2 -18.44 -59.78 -12.31
CA GLY A 2 -17.81 -59.14 -11.16
C GLY A 2 -17.86 -57.64 -11.37
N SER A 3 -19.10 -57.13 -11.45
CA SER A 3 -19.45 -55.73 -11.61
C SER A 3 -18.83 -54.90 -10.49
N GLU A 4 -17.85 -54.07 -10.83
CA GLU A 4 -17.40 -53.01 -9.94
C GLU A 4 -18.53 -51.96 -9.83
N PRO A 5 -18.95 -51.57 -8.62
CA PRO A 5 -20.14 -50.77 -8.43
C PRO A 5 -19.88 -49.32 -8.82
N ALA A 6 -20.81 -48.78 -9.61
CA ALA A 6 -20.95 -47.36 -9.87
C ALA A 6 -21.29 -46.62 -8.56
N ASP A 7 -20.27 -46.29 -7.77
CA ASP A 7 -20.42 -45.45 -6.59
C ASP A 7 -20.51 -43.98 -7.01
N ARG A 8 -21.77 -43.60 -7.25
CA ARG A 8 -22.39 -42.42 -6.65
C ARG A 8 -21.71 -41.10 -6.96
N GLY A 9 -22.32 -40.40 -7.92
CA GLY A 9 -22.22 -38.95 -8.03
C GLY A 9 -22.47 -38.31 -6.66
N LYS A 10 -21.40 -37.77 -6.07
CA LYS A 10 -21.49 -36.88 -4.93
C LYS A 10 -21.68 -35.47 -5.47
N PRO A 11 -22.69 -34.72 -5.01
CA PRO A 11 -23.10 -33.48 -5.65
C PRO A 11 -22.02 -32.40 -5.53
N VAL A 12 -21.96 -31.59 -6.58
CA VAL A 12 -21.13 -30.39 -6.76
C VAL A 12 -21.63 -29.29 -5.79
N ASP A 13 -21.38 -29.46 -4.49
CA ASP A 13 -21.73 -28.48 -3.45
C ASP A 13 -20.49 -27.86 -2.76
N ALA A 14 -19.28 -28.25 -3.19
CA ALA A 14 -18.02 -27.81 -2.56
C ALA A 14 -17.55 -26.38 -2.92
N THR A 15 -18.14 -25.75 -3.95
CA THR A 15 -17.68 -24.44 -4.45
C THR A 15 -18.16 -23.27 -3.58
N THR A 16 -19.35 -23.39 -2.98
CA THR A 16 -19.98 -22.29 -2.21
C THR A 16 -19.35 -22.11 -0.83
N ASP A 17 -19.00 -23.21 -0.15
CA ASP A 17 -18.33 -23.16 1.16
C ASP A 17 -16.87 -22.68 1.04
N SER A 18 -16.18 -23.09 -0.03
CA SER A 18 -14.83 -22.61 -0.36
C SER A 18 -14.81 -21.11 -0.73
N THR A 19 -15.83 -20.61 -1.42
CA THR A 19 -15.89 -19.16 -1.74
C THR A 19 -16.07 -18.33 -0.47
N ARG A 20 -16.90 -18.79 0.47
CA ARG A 20 -17.13 -18.09 1.74
C ARG A 20 -15.90 -18.08 2.64
N SER A 21 -15.13 -19.18 2.68
CA SER A 21 -13.88 -19.24 3.44
C SER A 21 -12.79 -18.34 2.84
N VAL A 22 -12.63 -18.35 1.50
CA VAL A 22 -11.69 -17.48 0.79
C VAL A 22 -12.03 -16.00 1.01
N LEU A 23 -13.31 -15.62 0.92
CA LEU A 23 -13.73 -14.25 1.20
C LEU A 23 -13.45 -13.84 2.64
N ALA A 24 -13.66 -14.73 3.61
CA ALA A 24 -13.36 -14.46 5.02
C ALA A 24 -11.85 -14.29 5.26
N GLU A 25 -11.02 -15.08 4.56
CA GLU A 25 -9.57 -15.01 4.67
C GLU A 25 -8.99 -13.75 4.02
N VAL A 26 -9.45 -13.41 2.82
CA VAL A 26 -9.12 -12.15 2.15
C VAL A 26 -9.59 -10.97 2.99
N ALA A 27 -10.80 -11.01 3.56
CA ALA A 27 -11.30 -9.95 4.44
C ALA A 27 -10.44 -9.81 5.70
N ARG A 28 -9.97 -10.91 6.29
CA ARG A 28 -9.08 -10.87 7.46
C ARG A 28 -7.71 -10.25 7.12
N LEU A 29 -7.19 -10.49 5.93
CA LEU A 29 -5.95 -9.87 5.43
C LEU A 29 -6.13 -8.40 5.05
N ALA A 30 -7.27 -8.06 4.43
CA ALA A 30 -7.58 -6.70 4.00
C ALA A 30 -7.99 -5.78 5.15
N PHE A 31 -8.59 -6.33 6.22
CA PHE A 31 -9.06 -5.57 7.38
C PHE A 31 -8.01 -4.61 7.96
N PRO A 32 -6.78 -5.05 8.30
CA PRO A 32 -5.76 -4.12 8.81
C PRO A 32 -5.39 -3.03 7.80
N MET A 33 -5.39 -3.34 6.50
CA MET A 33 -5.08 -2.37 5.45
C MET A 33 -6.20 -1.32 5.31
N VAL A 34 -7.46 -1.74 5.37
CA VAL A 34 -8.62 -0.83 5.35
C VAL A 34 -8.61 0.06 6.59
N LEU A 35 -8.32 -0.50 7.76
CA LEU A 35 -8.23 0.25 9.01
C LEU A 35 -7.11 1.31 8.96
N ALA A 36 -5.95 0.96 8.40
CA ALA A 36 -4.85 1.90 8.18
C ALA A 36 -5.25 3.07 7.26
N SER A 37 -5.89 2.77 6.13
CA SER A 37 -6.38 3.79 5.18
C SER A 37 -7.46 4.69 5.81
N ALA A 38 -8.37 4.12 6.60
CA ALA A 38 -9.37 4.88 7.34
C ALA A 38 -8.72 5.80 8.38
N SER A 39 -7.71 5.32 9.10
CA SER A 39 -6.94 6.11 10.08
C SER A 39 -6.22 7.28 9.41
N ALA A 40 -5.58 7.06 8.25
CA ALA A 40 -4.91 8.12 7.50
C ALA A 40 -5.90 9.20 7.04
N THR A 41 -7.08 8.79 6.58
CA THR A 41 -8.14 9.71 6.15
C THR A 41 -8.63 10.57 7.32
N LEU A 42 -8.82 9.94 8.49
CA LEU A 42 -9.24 10.66 9.70
C LEU A 42 -8.16 11.65 10.17
N MET A 43 -6.88 11.26 10.11
CA MET A 43 -5.76 12.15 10.43
C MET A 43 -5.78 13.40 9.54
N HIS A 44 -5.86 13.23 8.22
CA HIS A 44 -5.95 14.36 7.29
C HIS A 44 -7.18 15.25 7.54
N PHE A 45 -8.33 14.64 7.87
CA PHE A 45 -9.53 15.39 8.19
C PHE A 45 -9.34 16.26 9.45
N VAL A 46 -8.75 15.69 10.50
CA VAL A 46 -8.47 16.42 11.74
C VAL A 46 -7.45 17.53 11.51
N ASP A 47 -6.40 17.32 10.70
CA ASP A 47 -5.43 18.36 10.35
C ASP A 47 -6.10 19.58 9.70
N VAL A 48 -6.95 19.34 8.70
CA VAL A 48 -7.70 20.40 8.02
C VAL A 48 -8.68 21.08 8.96
N LEU A 49 -9.36 20.32 9.83
CA LEU A 49 -10.26 20.88 10.84
C LEU A 49 -9.54 21.80 11.82
N LEU A 50 -8.35 21.41 12.30
CA LEU A 50 -7.54 22.24 13.19
C LEU A 50 -7.10 23.53 12.50
N VAL A 51 -6.65 23.46 11.25
CA VAL A 51 -6.27 24.65 10.48
C VAL A 51 -7.49 25.55 10.19
N SER A 52 -8.66 24.98 9.96
CA SER A 52 -9.90 25.75 9.74
C SER A 52 -10.28 26.65 10.93
N LYS A 53 -9.77 26.37 12.13
CA LYS A 53 -10.01 27.17 13.34
C LYS A 53 -9.06 28.36 13.50
N LEU A 54 -7.95 28.40 12.75
CA LEU A 54 -6.94 29.46 12.83
C LEU A 54 -7.32 30.71 12.01
N GLY A 55 -8.15 30.55 10.97
CA GLY A 55 -8.69 31.66 10.20
C GLY A 55 -9.05 31.27 8.77
N THR A 56 -9.92 32.04 8.12
CA THR A 56 -10.32 31.82 6.72
C THR A 56 -9.17 31.99 5.73
N THR A 57 -8.21 32.86 6.02
CA THR A 57 -7.02 33.08 5.19
C THR A 57 -6.07 31.87 5.25
N ASP A 58 -5.86 31.28 6.43
CA ASP A 58 -4.99 30.12 6.60
C ASP A 58 -5.62 28.87 5.99
N LEU A 59 -6.94 28.71 6.11
CA LEU A 59 -7.67 27.61 5.48
C LEU A 59 -7.60 27.67 3.93
N ALA A 60 -7.58 28.87 3.35
CA ALA A 60 -7.42 29.04 1.90
C ALA A 60 -6.03 28.60 1.40
N ALA A 61 -5.00 28.66 2.25
CA ALA A 61 -3.64 28.23 1.93
C ALA A 61 -3.44 26.70 2.03
N VAL A 62 -4.31 25.98 2.75
CA VAL A 62 -4.20 24.52 2.95
C VAL A 62 -4.26 23.75 1.63
N MET A 63 -5.18 24.10 0.74
CA MET A 63 -5.34 23.39 -0.54
C MET A 63 -4.10 23.48 -1.45
N PRO A 64 -3.57 24.68 -1.76
CA PRO A 64 -2.34 24.78 -2.55
C PRO A 64 -1.13 24.16 -1.85
N ALA A 65 -1.01 24.27 -0.52
CA ALA A 65 0.03 23.58 0.23
C ALA A 65 -0.09 22.05 0.13
N GLY A 66 -1.30 21.51 0.23
CA GLY A 66 -1.58 20.09 0.08
C GLY A 66 -1.20 19.54 -1.30
N ILE A 67 -1.45 20.30 -2.36
CA ILE A 67 -1.04 19.94 -3.73
C ILE A 67 0.49 19.87 -3.84
N LEU A 68 1.20 20.85 -3.30
CA LEU A 68 2.67 20.86 -3.29
C LEU A 68 3.23 19.64 -2.55
N VAL A 69 2.73 19.37 -1.35
CA VAL A 69 3.11 18.18 -0.56
C VAL A 69 2.80 16.89 -1.32
N PHE A 70 1.63 16.80 -1.96
CA PHE A 70 1.26 15.64 -2.78
C PHE A 70 2.22 15.42 -3.94
N CYS A 71 2.66 16.47 -4.64
CA CYS A 71 3.66 16.35 -5.71
C CYS A 71 4.98 15.74 -5.19
N PHE A 72 5.49 16.19 -4.04
CA PHE A 72 6.70 15.63 -3.44
C PHE A 72 6.53 14.18 -3.01
N ILE A 73 5.41 13.85 -2.35
CA ILE A 73 5.08 12.47 -1.96
C ILE A 73 4.97 11.57 -3.20
N ALA A 74 4.30 12.03 -4.26
CA ALA A 74 4.12 11.27 -5.49
C ALA A 74 5.47 10.97 -6.17
N LEU A 75 6.39 11.94 -6.22
CA LEU A 75 7.74 11.75 -6.74
C LEU A 75 8.53 10.73 -5.90
N ALA A 76 8.50 10.86 -4.57
CA ALA A 76 9.17 9.93 -3.66
C ALA A 76 8.62 8.49 -3.79
N SER A 77 7.30 8.37 -3.87
CA SER A 77 6.58 7.10 -4.01
C SER A 77 6.88 6.45 -5.36
N GLY A 78 6.94 7.23 -6.44
CA GLY A 78 7.32 6.75 -7.77
C GLY A 78 8.74 6.21 -7.80
N ALA A 79 9.71 6.96 -7.26
CA ALA A 79 11.10 6.51 -7.15
C ALA A 79 11.22 5.21 -6.32
N SER A 80 10.53 5.15 -5.17
CA SER A 80 10.50 3.96 -4.30
C SER A 80 9.91 2.75 -5.03
N SER A 81 8.87 2.95 -5.85
CA SER A 81 8.25 1.88 -6.65
C SER A 81 9.19 1.34 -7.71
N CYS A 82 9.98 2.21 -8.37
CA CYS A 82 11.03 1.78 -9.29
C CYS A 82 12.09 0.94 -8.58
N VAL A 83 12.58 1.39 -7.42
CA VAL A 83 13.57 0.63 -6.64
C VAL A 83 13.01 -0.73 -6.20
N ASN A 84 11.77 -0.77 -5.69
CA ASN A 84 11.13 -2.02 -5.29
C ASN A 84 11.06 -3.04 -6.44
N THR A 85 10.85 -2.57 -7.67
CA THR A 85 10.88 -3.41 -8.87
C THR A 85 12.27 -3.98 -9.12
N PHE A 86 13.33 -3.16 -9.09
CA PHE A 86 14.72 -3.63 -9.26
C PHE A 86 15.18 -4.56 -8.14
N VAL A 87 14.78 -4.28 -6.90
CA VAL A 87 15.03 -5.13 -5.73
C VAL A 87 14.38 -6.50 -5.91
N SER A 88 13.09 -6.54 -6.30
CA SER A 88 12.38 -7.80 -6.57
C SER A 88 13.02 -8.61 -7.70
N GLN A 89 13.46 -7.94 -8.76
CA GLN A 89 14.18 -8.57 -9.88
C GLN A 89 15.56 -9.10 -9.47
N SER A 90 16.29 -8.39 -8.61
CA SER A 90 17.62 -8.79 -8.14
C SER A 90 17.53 -9.93 -7.13
N PHE A 91 16.53 -9.89 -6.26
CA PHE A 91 16.21 -10.95 -5.31
C PHE A 91 15.87 -12.25 -6.03
N GLY A 92 15.08 -12.20 -7.10
CA GLY A 92 14.77 -13.37 -7.94
C GLY A 92 15.98 -13.95 -8.69
N LYS A 93 17.08 -13.20 -8.83
CA LYS A 93 18.34 -13.65 -9.43
C LYS A 93 19.38 -14.13 -8.40
N GLU A 94 19.02 -14.20 -7.13
CA GLU A 94 19.92 -14.52 -6.00
C GLU A 94 21.12 -13.55 -5.86
N ASP A 95 21.07 -12.38 -6.49
CA ASP A 95 22.08 -11.32 -6.36
C ASP A 95 21.75 -10.40 -5.19
N PHE A 96 22.00 -10.90 -3.99
CA PHE A 96 21.75 -10.17 -2.74
C PHE A 96 22.65 -8.94 -2.58
N ARG A 97 23.80 -8.89 -3.26
CA ARG A 97 24.73 -7.76 -3.20
C ARG A 97 24.12 -6.55 -3.92
N ALA A 98 23.60 -6.76 -5.13
CA ALA A 98 22.86 -5.72 -5.86
C ALA A 98 21.57 -5.31 -5.11
N CYS A 99 20.87 -6.28 -4.51
CA CYS A 99 19.65 -6.04 -3.73
C CYS A 99 19.88 -5.03 -2.58
N SER A 100 20.93 -5.25 -1.78
CA SER A 100 21.30 -4.34 -0.69
C SER A 100 21.75 -2.96 -1.19
N ALA A 101 22.44 -2.88 -2.33
CA ALA A 101 22.89 -1.63 -2.93
C ALA A 101 21.70 -0.77 -3.40
N TYR A 102 20.70 -1.38 -4.06
CA TYR A 102 19.48 -0.67 -4.46
C TYR A 102 18.67 -0.18 -3.26
N ALA A 103 18.56 -0.98 -2.20
CA ALA A 103 17.90 -0.55 -0.96
C ALA A 103 18.61 0.66 -0.34
N TRP A 104 19.95 0.65 -0.30
CA TRP A 104 20.74 1.76 0.23
C TRP A 104 20.62 3.02 -0.64
N GLN A 105 20.55 2.87 -1.96
CA GLN A 105 20.31 3.97 -2.88
C GLN A 105 18.93 4.62 -2.65
N ASN A 106 17.89 3.82 -2.38
CA ASN A 106 16.57 4.34 -2.03
C ASN A 106 16.60 5.17 -0.75
N THR A 107 17.31 4.70 0.28
CA THR A 107 17.47 5.45 1.54
C THR A 107 18.18 6.78 1.30
N PHE A 108 19.24 6.82 0.49
CA PHE A 108 19.91 8.08 0.15
C PHE A 108 19.01 9.04 -0.63
N VAL A 109 18.27 8.54 -1.62
CA VAL A 109 17.32 9.37 -2.37
C VAL A 109 16.24 9.93 -1.45
N ALA A 110 15.69 9.11 -0.54
CA ALA A 110 14.72 9.55 0.45
C ALA A 110 15.27 10.61 1.41
N LEU A 111 16.53 10.46 1.85
CA LEU A 111 17.20 11.44 2.71
C LEU A 111 17.47 12.77 1.99
N ILE A 112 17.89 12.74 0.72
CA ILE A 112 18.10 13.95 -0.08
C ILE A 112 16.77 14.67 -0.32
N LEU A 113 15.72 13.92 -0.67
CA LEU A 113 14.40 14.50 -0.90
C LEU A 113 13.81 15.09 0.38
N GLY A 114 13.94 14.38 1.51
CA GLY A 114 13.47 14.83 2.82
C GLY A 114 14.22 16.07 3.32
N ALA A 115 15.54 16.12 3.13
CA ALA A 115 16.35 17.29 3.46
C ALA A 115 15.98 18.51 2.60
N GLY A 116 15.58 18.30 1.34
CA GLY A 116 15.11 19.36 0.45
C GLY A 116 13.71 19.90 0.78
N VAL A 117 12.87 19.10 1.45
CA VAL A 117 11.53 19.49 1.93
C VAL A 117 11.58 20.21 3.28
N LEU A 118 12.53 19.87 4.15
CA LEU A 118 12.69 20.48 5.48
C LEU A 118 12.77 22.04 5.53
N PRO A 119 13.33 22.75 4.51
CA PRO A 119 13.37 24.21 4.52
C PRO A 119 12.10 24.92 4.00
N LEU A 120 11.01 24.19 3.71
CA LEU A 120 9.74 24.74 3.20
C LEU A 120 8.64 24.79 4.28
#